data_AF-F0KIR9-F1
#
_entry.id   AF-F0KIR9-F1
#
_cell.length_a   1.000
_cell.length_b   1.000
_cell.length_c   1.000
_cell.angle_alpha   90.00
_cell.angle_beta   90.00
_cell.angle_gamma   90.00
#
_symmetry.space_group_name_H-M   'P 1'
#
loop_
_entity.id
_entity.type
_entity.pdbx_description
1 polymer ?
#
loop_
_entity_poly.entity_id
_entity_poly.type
_entity_poly.pdbx_seq_one_letter_code
_entity_poly.pdbx_strand_id
1 'polypeptide(L)'
;MIKFRSMKDAFDAQGNPLPDEARITPFGQKLRSTSLDEMPQLINVLKGDMSVVGPRPMLKDFVALYSPEQARRLEVRPGMTGLAQVSGRNELDYEERFKCDVWYVDNHNVWVDFKIMFKTVKVMTKREGINAPGHVGPSLFKGNNTQENIDSSVK
;
A
#
# COMPACT_ATOMS: atom_id res chain seq x y z
N MET A 1 5.65 8.82 7.24
CA MET A 1 6.01 8.62 5.82
C MET A 1 6.02 9.95 5.11
N ILE A 2 7.06 10.23 4.32
CA ILE A 2 7.21 11.47 3.54
C ILE A 2 6.99 11.12 2.07
N LYS A 3 6.22 11.93 1.33
CA LYS A 3 6.03 11.79 -0.12
C LYS A 3 5.89 13.16 -0.76
N PHE A 4 6.20 13.29 -2.05
CA PHE A 4 5.89 14.51 -2.78
C PHE A 4 4.38 14.66 -2.97
N ARG A 5 3.89 15.89 -2.83
CA ARG A 5 2.50 16.22 -3.10
C ARG A 5 2.27 16.18 -4.61
N SER A 6 1.38 15.30 -5.07
CA SER A 6 1.02 15.11 -6.49
C SER A 6 -0.34 15.70 -6.86
N MET A 7 -1.07 16.30 -5.91
CA MET A 7 -2.40 16.89 -6.10
C MET A 7 -2.43 18.35 -5.67
N LYS A 8 -3.26 19.14 -6.34
CA LYS A 8 -3.55 20.52 -5.95
C LYS A 8 -4.34 20.57 -4.63
N ASP A 9 -4.12 21.65 -3.91
CA ASP A 9 -4.98 22.06 -2.80
C ASP A 9 -6.14 22.85 -3.38
N ALA A 10 -7.21 22.16 -3.76
CA ALA A 10 -8.38 22.75 -4.41
C ALA A 10 -9.63 22.29 -3.67
N PHE A 11 -10.46 23.27 -3.31
CA PHE A 11 -11.64 23.11 -2.48
C PHE A 11 -12.86 23.74 -3.17
N ASP A 12 -14.05 23.25 -2.87
CA ASP A 12 -15.31 23.88 -3.24
C ASP A 12 -15.59 25.13 -2.38
N ALA A 13 -16.71 25.82 -2.65
CA ALA A 13 -17.12 27.01 -1.90
C ALA A 13 -17.45 26.71 -0.42
N GLN A 14 -17.68 25.45 -0.06
CA GLN A 14 -17.99 24.95 1.27
C GLN A 14 -16.73 24.50 2.02
N GLY A 15 -15.55 24.54 1.39
CA GLY A 15 -14.29 24.13 1.97
C GLY A 15 -14.01 22.62 1.88
N ASN A 16 -14.81 21.84 1.15
CA ASN A 16 -14.53 20.42 0.93
C ASN A 16 -13.52 20.25 -0.22
N PRO A 17 -12.61 19.28 -0.14
CA PRO A 17 -11.69 18.99 -1.24
C PRO A 17 -12.46 18.60 -2.51
N LEU A 18 -12.05 19.14 -3.66
CA LEU A 18 -12.60 18.72 -4.95
C LEU A 18 -12.31 17.23 -5.23
N PRO A 19 -13.05 16.59 -6.17
CA PRO A 19 -12.74 15.23 -6.61
C PRO A 19 -11.30 15.08 -7.09
N ASP A 20 -10.74 13.87 -6.97
CA ASP A 20 -9.35 13.59 -7.30
C ASP A 20 -9.03 13.90 -8.76
N GLU A 21 -9.97 13.67 -9.68
CA GLU A 21 -9.84 13.98 -11.11
C GLU A 21 -9.63 15.49 -11.36
N ALA A 22 -10.23 16.35 -10.53
CA ALA A 22 -10.08 17.80 -10.60
C ALA A 22 -8.79 18.30 -9.93
N ARG A 23 -8.18 17.48 -9.06
CA ARG A 23 -7.00 17.83 -8.26
C ARG A 23 -5.69 17.29 -8.82
N ILE A 24 -5.73 16.22 -9.62
CA ILE A 24 -4.55 15.62 -10.26
C ILE A 24 -4.16 16.44 -11.49
N THR A 25 -2.89 16.85 -11.54
CA THR A 25 -2.32 17.50 -12.75
C THR A 25 -1.66 16.47 -13.66
N PRO A 26 -1.41 16.80 -14.95
CA PRO A 26 -0.60 15.94 -15.82
C PRO A 26 0.80 15.65 -15.24
N PHE A 27 1.40 16.65 -14.57
CA PHE A 27 2.66 16.46 -13.84
C PHE A 27 2.49 15.49 -12.67
N GLY A 28 1.47 15.66 -11.83
CA GLY A 28 1.15 14.76 -10.72
C GLY A 28 0.88 13.33 -11.17
N GLN A 29 0.20 13.17 -12.31
CA GLN A 29 -0.04 11.87 -12.93
C GLN A 29 1.25 11.20 -13.40
N LYS A 30 2.18 11.97 -14.01
CA LYS A 30 3.50 11.47 -14.40
C LYS A 30 4.38 11.13 -13.19
N LEU A 31 4.31 11.94 -12.14
CA LEU A 31 5.03 11.71 -10.89
C LEU A 31 4.60 10.40 -10.22
N ARG A 32 3.28 10.15 -10.18
CA ARG A 32 2.70 8.89 -9.67
C ARG A 32 3.01 7.69 -10.56
N SER A 33 2.94 7.84 -11.89
CA SER A 33 3.18 6.73 -12.83
C SER A 33 4.64 6.24 -12.84
N THR A 34 5.56 7.08 -12.38
CA THR A 34 6.98 6.75 -12.20
C THR A 34 7.32 6.38 -10.75
N SER A 35 6.35 6.47 -9.82
CA SER A 35 6.55 6.31 -8.37
C SER A 35 7.59 7.25 -7.77
N LEU A 36 7.92 8.33 -8.48
CA LEU A 36 8.90 9.31 -8.02
C LEU A 36 8.37 10.13 -6.84
N ASP A 37 7.06 10.18 -6.62
CA ASP A 37 6.46 10.78 -5.43
C ASP A 37 6.86 10.07 -4.13
N GLU A 38 7.24 8.81 -4.20
CA GLU A 38 7.68 8.01 -3.04
C GLU A 38 9.19 8.12 -2.76
N MET A 39 9.99 8.74 -3.62
CA MET A 39 11.45 8.89 -3.42
C MET A 39 11.84 9.53 -2.07
N PRO A 40 11.13 10.54 -1.53
CA PRO A 40 11.43 11.08 -0.20
C PRO A 40 11.37 10.06 0.94
N GLN A 41 10.73 8.90 0.74
CA GLN A 41 10.71 7.83 1.74
C GLN A 41 12.09 7.24 2.02
N LEU A 42 13.05 7.35 1.10
CA LEU A 42 14.45 6.96 1.34
C LEU A 42 15.05 7.67 2.56
N ILE A 43 14.61 8.89 2.88
CA ILE A 43 15.05 9.60 4.08
C ILE A 43 14.63 8.83 5.34
N ASN A 44 13.44 8.21 5.37
CA ASN A 44 12.98 7.41 6.50
C ASN A 44 13.78 6.10 6.61
N VAL A 45 14.22 5.54 5.48
CA VAL A 45 15.12 4.37 5.47
C VAL A 45 16.47 4.74 6.07
N LEU A 46 17.05 5.87 5.67
CA LEU A 46 18.33 6.35 6.21
C LEU A 46 18.25 6.72 7.70
N LYS A 47 17.09 7.19 8.17
CA LYS A 47 16.83 7.46 9.59
C LYS A 47 16.61 6.19 10.43
N GLY A 48 16.35 5.05 9.79
CA GLY A 48 16.04 3.78 10.47
C GLY A 48 14.57 3.58 10.84
N ASP A 49 13.68 4.49 10.44
CA ASP A 49 12.23 4.39 10.65
C ASP A 49 11.58 3.35 9.71
N MET A 50 12.21 3.10 8.56
CA MET A 50 11.77 2.16 7.53
C MET A 50 12.94 1.31 7.03
N SER A 51 12.61 0.22 6.33
CA SER A 51 13.53 -0.58 5.53
C SER A 51 13.29 -0.37 4.03
N VAL A 52 14.23 -0.79 3.19
CA VAL A 52 14.00 -0.89 1.75
C VAL A 52 12.94 -1.96 1.47
N VAL A 53 13.10 -3.14 2.10
CA VAL A 53 12.19 -4.29 1.96
C VAL A 53 11.47 -4.55 3.28
N GLY A 54 10.16 -4.74 3.21
CA GLY A 54 9.29 -5.02 4.35
C GLY A 54 7.80 -4.82 4.04
N PRO A 55 6.91 -5.15 4.99
CA PRO A 55 5.47 -4.91 4.87
C PRO A 55 5.18 -3.43 4.59
N ARG A 56 4.22 -3.14 3.69
CA ARG A 56 3.87 -1.73 3.39
C ARG A 56 3.22 -1.10 4.64
N PRO A 57 3.65 0.10 5.08
CA PRO A 57 2.99 0.76 6.20
C PRO A 57 1.52 1.05 5.86
N MET A 58 0.63 0.72 6.79
CA MET A 58 -0.83 0.91 6.67
C MET A 58 -1.33 2.03 7.58
N LEU A 59 -2.61 2.37 7.46
CA LEU A 59 -3.28 3.30 8.37
C LEU A 59 -3.18 2.79 9.80
N LYS A 60 -2.89 3.70 10.74
CA LYS A 60 -2.77 3.37 12.17
C LYS A 60 -4.05 2.73 12.72
N ASP A 61 -5.20 3.15 12.22
CA ASP A 61 -6.52 2.67 12.67
C ASP A 61 -6.74 1.18 12.36
N PHE A 62 -6.00 0.60 11.42
CA PHE A 62 -6.10 -0.84 11.10
C PHE A 62 -5.49 -1.72 12.19
N VAL A 63 -4.65 -1.19 13.08
CA VAL A 63 -4.02 -1.97 14.15
C VAL A 63 -5.07 -2.62 15.05
N ALA A 64 -6.18 -1.93 15.33
CA ALA A 64 -7.27 -2.46 16.14
C ALA A 64 -8.10 -3.55 15.41
N LEU A 65 -7.91 -3.72 14.11
CA LEU A 65 -8.67 -4.65 13.27
C LEU A 65 -7.92 -5.94 12.95
N TYR A 66 -6.64 -6.03 13.32
CA TYR A 66 -5.81 -7.20 13.03
C TYR A 66 -6.16 -8.39 13.92
N SER A 67 -6.15 -9.59 13.34
CA SER A 67 -5.96 -10.81 14.13
C SER A 67 -4.55 -10.85 14.71
N PRO A 68 -4.28 -11.69 15.73
CA PRO A 68 -2.93 -11.90 16.24
C PRO A 68 -1.92 -12.24 15.13
N GLU A 69 -2.32 -13.07 14.16
CA GLU A 69 -1.47 -13.44 13.03
C GLU A 69 -1.19 -12.25 12.10
N GLN A 70 -2.20 -11.46 11.77
CA GLN A 70 -2.03 -10.27 10.91
C GLN A 70 -1.15 -9.21 11.59
N ALA A 71 -1.22 -9.09 12.92
CA ALA A 71 -0.41 -8.15 13.69
C ALA A 71 1.09 -8.46 13.64
N ARG A 72 1.47 -9.72 13.35
CA ARG A 72 2.88 -10.12 13.19
C ARG A 72 3.63 -9.33 12.14
N ARG A 73 2.94 -8.77 11.14
CA ARG A 73 3.53 -7.84 10.16
C ARG A 73 4.24 -6.63 10.79
N LEU A 74 3.94 -6.30 12.04
CA LEU A 74 4.54 -5.21 12.82
C LEU A 74 5.84 -5.64 13.53
N GLU A 75 6.21 -6.92 13.49
CA GLU A 75 7.46 -7.45 14.08
C GLU A 75 8.71 -7.01 13.32
N VAL A 76 8.56 -6.58 12.06
CA VAL A 76 9.65 -6.07 11.21
C VAL A 76 9.40 -4.61 10.82
N ARG A 77 10.47 -3.90 10.44
CA ARG A 77 10.34 -2.51 9.96
C ARG A 77 9.49 -2.46 8.67
N PRO A 78 8.62 -1.44 8.54
CA PRO A 78 7.88 -1.24 7.29
C PRO A 78 8.82 -0.96 6.12
N GLY A 79 8.47 -1.48 4.95
CA GLY A 79 9.28 -1.41 3.73
C GLY A 79 8.77 -0.39 2.71
N MET A 80 9.70 0.18 1.93
CA MET A 80 9.36 0.88 0.69
C MET A 80 8.77 -0.08 -0.35
N THR A 81 9.35 -1.27 -0.45
CA THR A 81 8.85 -2.40 -1.23
C THR A 81 8.72 -3.64 -0.36
N GLY A 82 8.09 -4.71 -0.85
CA GLY A 82 7.80 -5.90 -0.06
C GLY A 82 7.15 -6.97 -0.90
N LEU A 83 6.96 -8.16 -0.30
CA LEU A 83 6.44 -9.32 -1.02
C LEU A 83 5.04 -9.05 -1.59
N ALA A 84 4.12 -8.51 -0.78
CA ALA A 84 2.79 -8.14 -1.23
C ALA A 84 2.83 -7.16 -2.43
N GLN A 85 3.72 -6.16 -2.36
CA GLN A 85 3.89 -5.17 -3.42
C GLN A 85 4.35 -5.80 -4.75
N VAL A 86 5.19 -6.83 -4.72
CA VAL A 86 5.69 -7.48 -5.95
C VAL A 86 4.87 -8.68 -6.42
N SER A 87 3.95 -9.18 -5.58
CA SER A 87 3.09 -10.33 -5.92
C SER A 87 1.81 -9.94 -6.67
N GLY A 88 1.23 -8.76 -6.39
CA GLY A 88 0.03 -8.30 -7.10
C GLY A 88 -0.35 -6.81 -6.90
N ARG A 89 0.51 -6.03 -6.24
CA ARG A 89 0.33 -4.57 -6.00
C ARG A 89 -1.04 -4.19 -5.43
N ASN A 90 -1.91 -3.63 -6.25
CA ASN A 90 -3.24 -3.13 -5.89
C ASN A 90 -4.34 -4.17 -6.13
N GLU A 91 -4.04 -5.26 -6.81
CA GLU A 91 -5.00 -6.32 -7.17
C GLU A 91 -5.20 -7.34 -6.05
N LEU A 92 -4.24 -7.48 -5.13
CA LEU A 92 -4.37 -8.36 -3.97
C LEU A 92 -5.45 -7.85 -3.02
N ASP A 93 -6.27 -8.76 -2.52
CA ASP A 93 -7.14 -8.47 -1.38
C ASP A 93 -6.32 -8.29 -0.09
N TYR A 94 -6.97 -7.90 1.01
CA TYR A 94 -6.26 -7.70 2.27
C TYR A 94 -5.71 -9.00 2.86
N GLU A 95 -6.43 -10.10 2.71
CA GLU A 95 -6.03 -11.38 3.29
C GLU A 95 -4.76 -11.91 2.64
N GLU A 96 -4.68 -11.86 1.31
CA GLU A 96 -3.49 -12.22 0.53
C GLU A 96 -2.29 -11.32 0.84
N ARG A 97 -2.53 -10.02 1.04
CA ARG A 97 -1.48 -9.08 1.48
C ARG A 97 -0.94 -9.48 2.84
N PHE A 98 -1.82 -9.77 3.80
CA PHE A 98 -1.38 -10.16 5.14
C PHE A 98 -0.64 -11.49 5.11
N LYS A 99 -1.09 -12.47 4.32
CA LYS A 99 -0.35 -13.73 4.11
C LYS A 99 1.07 -13.47 3.58
N CYS A 100 1.22 -12.57 2.61
CA CYS A 100 2.54 -12.18 2.11
C CYS A 100 3.40 -11.47 3.17
N ASP A 101 2.81 -10.56 3.95
CA ASP A 101 3.50 -9.80 4.99
C ASP A 101 4.00 -10.72 6.11
N VAL A 102 3.14 -11.63 6.58
CA VAL A 102 3.47 -12.63 7.61
C VAL A 102 4.51 -13.61 7.10
N TRP A 103 4.36 -14.11 5.87
CA TRP A 103 5.38 -14.98 5.27
C TRP A 103 6.74 -14.27 5.23
N TYR A 104 6.76 -12.97 4.90
CA TYR A 104 8.00 -12.20 4.91
C TYR A 104 8.61 -12.11 6.31
N VAL A 105 7.81 -11.84 7.34
CA VAL A 105 8.28 -11.86 8.75
C VAL A 105 8.99 -13.18 9.06
N ASP A 106 8.38 -14.31 8.68
CA ASP A 106 8.91 -15.66 8.95
C ASP A 106 10.16 -16.03 8.15
N ASN A 107 10.35 -15.46 6.96
CA ASN A 107 11.32 -15.96 5.98
C ASN A 107 12.33 -14.91 5.50
N HIS A 108 12.26 -13.67 5.99
CA HIS A 108 13.14 -12.61 5.51
C HIS A 108 14.61 -12.93 5.80
N ASN A 109 15.41 -12.77 4.76
CA ASN A 109 16.86 -12.82 4.80
C ASN A 109 17.38 -11.99 3.63
N VAL A 110 18.69 -11.72 3.62
CA VAL A 110 19.35 -10.93 2.58
C VAL A 110 18.99 -11.41 1.17
N TRP A 111 18.83 -12.72 0.97
CA TRP A 111 18.55 -13.28 -0.33
C TRP A 111 17.09 -13.14 -0.78
N VAL A 112 16.15 -13.21 0.16
CA VAL A 112 14.75 -12.85 -0.07
C VAL A 112 14.64 -11.36 -0.41
N ASP A 113 15.36 -10.49 0.29
CA ASP A 113 15.33 -9.05 0.03
C ASP A 113 15.83 -8.71 -1.37
N PHE A 114 16.97 -9.30 -1.80
CA PHE A 114 17.46 -9.12 -3.16
C PHE A 114 16.48 -9.60 -4.24
N LYS A 115 15.82 -10.75 -4.02
CA LYS A 115 14.78 -11.24 -4.93
C LYS A 115 13.61 -10.26 -5.01
N ILE A 116 13.15 -9.71 -3.89
CA ILE A 116 12.06 -8.74 -3.86
C ILE A 116 12.50 -7.47 -4.60
N MET A 117 13.66 -6.90 -4.30
CA MET A 117 14.18 -5.72 -5.00
C MET A 117 14.26 -5.90 -6.52
N PHE A 118 14.74 -7.06 -7.00
CA PHE A 118 14.76 -7.35 -8.44
C PHE A 118 13.35 -7.43 -9.04
N LYS A 119 12.41 -8.09 -8.35
CA LYS A 119 11.01 -8.12 -8.77
C LYS A 119 10.40 -6.71 -8.79
N THR A 120 10.75 -5.86 -7.84
CA THR A 120 10.28 -4.45 -7.80
C THR A 120 10.66 -3.70 -9.07
N VAL A 121 11.92 -3.82 -9.52
CA VAL A 121 12.37 -3.20 -10.79
C VAL A 121 11.54 -3.68 -11.97
N LYS A 122 11.28 -5.00 -12.06
CA LYS A 122 10.45 -5.61 -13.12
C LYS A 122 9.00 -5.10 -13.10
N VAL A 123 8.39 -4.98 -11.92
CA VAL A 123 7.01 -4.48 -11.77
C VAL A 123 6.92 -2.99 -12.11
N MET A 124 7.92 -2.19 -11.73
CA MET A 124 7.95 -0.76 -12.04
C MET A 124 8.12 -0.49 -13.54
N THR A 125 8.93 -1.29 -14.24
CA THR A 125 9.13 -1.15 -15.69
C THR A 125 7.91 -1.55 -16.50
N LYS A 126 7.13 -2.54 -16.04
CA LYS A 126 5.92 -2.99 -16.74
C LYS A 126 4.70 -2.07 -16.57
N ARG A 127 4.72 -1.10 -15.64
CA ARG A 127 3.57 -0.22 -15.29
C ARG A 127 2.25 -0.95 -14.98
N GLU A 128 2.26 -2.27 -14.78
CA GLU A 128 1.10 -3.09 -14.44
C GLU A 128 0.60 -2.75 -13.01
N GLY A 129 -0.72 -2.69 -12.81
CA GLY A 129 -1.37 -2.52 -11.50
C GLY A 129 -1.30 -1.13 -10.84
N ILE A 130 -0.97 -0.06 -11.58
CA ILE A 130 -0.90 1.32 -11.03
C ILE A 130 -2.29 1.91 -10.75
N ASN A 131 -3.29 1.57 -11.57
CA ASN A 131 -4.67 2.04 -11.42
C ASN A 131 -5.61 0.83 -11.36
N ALA A 132 -6.30 0.62 -10.24
CA ALA A 132 -7.49 -0.22 -10.24
C ALA A 132 -8.62 0.55 -10.95
N PRO A 133 -9.38 -0.04 -11.89
CA PRO A 133 -10.48 0.67 -12.52
C PRO A 133 -11.53 1.06 -11.48
N GLY A 134 -11.84 2.36 -11.39
CA GLY A 134 -12.97 2.90 -10.62
C GLY A 134 -12.68 3.35 -9.18
N HIS A 135 -11.47 3.19 -8.64
CA HIS A 135 -11.12 3.68 -7.29
C HIS A 135 -9.70 4.28 -7.24
N VAL A 136 -9.57 5.52 -6.76
CA VAL A 136 -8.26 6.13 -6.46
C VAL A 136 -7.78 5.64 -5.09
N GLY A 137 -7.42 4.37 -5.00
CA GLY A 137 -6.88 3.72 -3.80
C GLY A 137 -7.58 2.42 -3.42
N PRO A 138 -6.93 1.55 -2.64
CA PRO A 138 -7.57 0.33 -2.12
C PRO A 138 -8.73 0.71 -1.17
N SER A 139 -9.78 -0.11 -1.15
CA SER A 139 -10.87 -0.01 -0.16
C SER A 139 -10.32 -0.04 1.27
N LEU A 140 -11.00 0.57 2.23
CA LEU A 140 -10.58 0.51 3.64
C LEU A 140 -10.73 -0.93 4.16
N PHE A 141 -9.71 -1.44 4.86
CA PHE A 141 -9.80 -2.70 5.59
C PHE A 141 -10.84 -2.58 6.70
N LYS A 142 -11.81 -3.50 6.72
CA LYS A 142 -12.92 -3.50 7.70
C LYS A 142 -12.75 -4.53 8.81
N GLY A 143 -11.57 -5.15 8.93
CA GLY A 143 -11.35 -6.26 9.84
C GLY A 143 -11.82 -7.60 9.27
N ASN A 144 -11.69 -8.66 10.06
CA ASN A 144 -11.95 -10.04 9.62
C ASN A 144 -13.43 -10.44 9.63
N ASN A 145 -14.33 -9.56 10.09
CA ASN A 145 -15.75 -9.86 10.28
C ASN A 145 -16.61 -9.35 9.11
N THR A 146 -16.37 -9.84 7.89
CA THR A 146 -17.28 -9.55 6.76
C THR A 146 -17.58 -10.80 5.93
N GLN A 147 -17.89 -11.91 6.60
CA GLN A 147 -18.53 -13.07 5.98
C GLN A 147 -19.71 -13.66 6.77
N GLU A 148 -20.13 -13.06 7.89
CA GLU A 148 -21.38 -13.43 8.59
C GLU A 148 -22.41 -12.31 8.42
N ASN A 149 -23.26 -12.41 7.39
CA ASN A 149 -24.64 -11.86 7.28
C ASN A 149 -25.06 -11.64 5.80
N ILE A 150 -25.05 -12.69 4.98
CA ILE A 150 -25.81 -12.68 3.71
C ILE A 150 -26.87 -13.81 3.67
N ASP A 151 -27.04 -14.61 4.73
CA ASP A 151 -27.96 -15.76 4.71
C ASP A 151 -29.04 -15.73 5.81
N SER A 152 -29.70 -14.58 6.00
CA SER A 152 -30.84 -14.48 6.93
C SER A 152 -31.91 -13.46 6.49
N SER A 153 -32.17 -13.33 5.20
CA SER A 153 -33.34 -12.60 4.70
C SER A 153 -33.83 -13.14 3.35
N VAL A 154 -34.22 -14.42 3.32
CA VAL A 154 -35.29 -14.89 2.44
C VAL A 154 -36.26 -15.70 3.28
N LYS A 155 -37.26 -15.01 3.81
CA LYS A 155 -38.59 -15.55 4.06
C LYS A 155 -39.57 -14.74 3.24
#